data_AF-A0A3P3DLB3-F1
#
_entry.id   AF-A0A3P3DLB3-F1
#
_cell.length_a   1.000
_cell.length_b   1.000
_cell.length_c   1.000
_cell.angle_alpha   90.00
_cell.angle_beta   90.00
_cell.angle_gamma   90.00
#
_symmetry.space_group_name_H-M   'P 1'
#
loop_
_entity.id
_entity.type
_entity.pdbx_description
1 polymer ?
#
loop_
_entity_poly.entity_id
_entity_poly.type
_entity_poly.pdbx_seq_one_letter_code
_entity_poly.pdbx_strand_id
1 'polypeptide(L)'
;MFTRRSAIGCTTAAFLTTPSILRAHTEDPFVLPEQFQPKEVRVREQYAAGMILVIPHQFYLYHIFETERAIRYGVGVGRAGLEFKGIQRYRIHIVGGS
;
A
#
# COMPACT_ATOMS: atom_id res chain seq x y z
N MET A 1 46.32 -18.32 -54.57
CA MET A 1 45.21 -19.24 -54.25
C MET A 1 45.70 -20.16 -53.14
N PHE A 2 45.27 -19.94 -51.89
CA PHE A 2 45.59 -20.82 -50.75
C PHE A 2 44.32 -21.08 -49.92
N THR A 3 43.84 -22.31 -50.09
CA THR A 3 43.08 -23.22 -49.24
C THR A 3 42.33 -22.68 -48.02
N ARG A 4 40.99 -22.75 -48.15
CA ARG A 4 40.00 -22.87 -47.07
C ARG A 4 40.31 -24.11 -46.23
N ARG A 5 40.60 -23.96 -44.93
CA ARG A 5 40.37 -25.01 -43.91
C ARG A 5 40.64 -24.46 -42.50
N SER A 6 39.73 -24.83 -41.60
CA SER A 6 39.81 -24.76 -40.13
C SER A 6 39.17 -23.54 -39.47
N ALA A 7 37.84 -23.54 -39.44
CA ALA A 7 37.05 -22.93 -38.37
C ALA A 7 36.11 -24.01 -37.82
N ILE A 8 36.67 -24.99 -37.10
CA ILE A 8 35.90 -25.94 -36.29
C ILE A 8 36.55 -25.94 -34.92
N GLY A 9 35.84 -25.41 -33.95
CA GLY A 9 36.27 -25.41 -32.56
C GLY A 9 35.76 -24.21 -31.80
N CYS A 10 34.44 -24.08 -31.63
CA CYS A 10 33.81 -23.27 -30.57
C CYS A 10 32.27 -23.42 -30.61
N THR A 11 31.72 -24.62 -30.41
CA THR A 11 30.26 -24.85 -30.38
C THR A 11 29.74 -25.45 -29.06
N THR A 12 30.46 -25.34 -27.94
CA THR A 12 30.01 -25.94 -26.66
C THR A 12 30.31 -25.10 -25.42
N ALA A 13 30.04 -23.79 -25.43
CA ALA A 13 30.15 -22.99 -24.19
C ALA A 13 29.31 -21.70 -24.14
N ALA A 14 28.13 -21.63 -24.77
CA ALA A 14 27.31 -20.41 -24.78
C ALA A 14 25.90 -20.58 -24.20
N PHE A 15 25.66 -21.56 -23.32
CA PHE A 15 24.37 -21.71 -22.63
C PHE A 15 24.32 -21.14 -21.20
N LEU A 16 25.39 -20.50 -20.71
CA LEU A 16 25.42 -19.93 -19.36
C LEU A 16 25.05 -18.43 -19.29
N THR A 17 24.70 -17.80 -20.42
CA THR A 17 24.29 -16.38 -20.47
C THR A 17 22.83 -16.23 -20.89
N THR A 18 21.93 -17.10 -20.44
CA THR A 18 20.54 -16.66 -20.33
C THR A 18 20.49 -15.70 -19.14
N PRO A 19 20.16 -14.41 -19.33
CA PRO A 19 19.85 -13.56 -18.20
C PRO A 19 18.69 -14.24 -17.48
N SER A 20 18.96 -14.74 -16.28
CA SER A 20 17.91 -15.17 -15.37
C SER A 20 17.02 -13.95 -15.20
N ILE A 21 15.81 -13.99 -15.75
CA ILE A 21 14.77 -13.02 -15.46
C ILE A 21 14.59 -13.11 -13.95
N LEU A 22 15.21 -12.17 -13.24
CA LEU A 22 14.98 -11.95 -11.83
C LEU A 22 13.49 -11.59 -11.75
N ARG A 23 12.65 -12.58 -11.40
CA ARG A 23 11.25 -12.37 -11.06
C ARG A 23 11.28 -11.43 -9.87
N ALA A 24 11.16 -10.13 -10.13
CA ALA A 24 10.94 -9.14 -9.09
C ALA A 24 9.73 -9.63 -8.31
N HIS A 25 9.95 -9.96 -7.04
CA HIS A 25 8.98 -10.20 -5.98
C HIS A 25 7.53 -10.19 -6.50
N THR A 26 7.05 -11.35 -6.96
CA THR A 26 5.60 -11.61 -6.97
C THR A 26 5.23 -11.78 -5.51
N GLU A 27 5.19 -10.69 -4.77
CA GLU A 27 4.66 -10.72 -3.40
C GLU A 27 3.21 -11.14 -3.53
N ASP A 28 2.83 -12.17 -2.78
CA ASP A 28 1.44 -12.53 -2.62
C ASP A 28 0.63 -11.25 -2.31
N PRO A 29 -0.55 -11.07 -2.91
CA PRO A 29 -1.34 -9.87 -2.68
C PRO A 29 -1.53 -9.73 -1.17
N PHE A 30 -1.07 -8.60 -0.61
CA PHE A 30 -1.18 -8.35 0.82
C PHE A 30 -2.65 -8.40 1.24
N VAL A 31 -3.04 -9.47 1.93
CA VAL A 31 -4.39 -9.64 2.46
C VAL A 31 -4.42 -9.08 3.87
N LEU A 32 -5.26 -8.08 4.08
CA LEU A 32 -5.44 -7.48 5.40
C LEU A 32 -6.17 -8.50 6.31
N PRO A 33 -5.63 -8.79 7.51
CA PRO A 33 -6.31 -9.67 8.47
C PRO A 33 -7.74 -9.19 8.74
N GLU A 34 -8.68 -10.12 8.89
CA GLU A 34 -10.13 -9.84 9.01
C GLU A 34 -10.44 -8.80 10.10
N GLN A 35 -9.72 -8.85 11.22
CA GLN A 35 -9.86 -7.90 12.33
C GLN A 35 -9.62 -6.42 11.96
N PHE A 36 -8.82 -6.15 10.93
CA PHE A 36 -8.45 -4.81 10.47
C PHE A 36 -9.26 -4.37 9.24
N GLN A 37 -10.11 -5.24 8.70
CA GLN A 37 -10.96 -4.89 7.58
C GLN A 37 -11.96 -3.79 7.98
N PRO A 38 -12.37 -2.95 7.00
CA PRO A 38 -13.38 -1.92 7.23
C PRO A 38 -14.65 -2.52 7.80
N LYS A 39 -15.09 -2.02 8.96
CA LYS A 39 -16.32 -2.48 9.61
C LYS A 39 -17.17 -1.31 10.04
N GLU A 40 -18.47 -1.38 9.76
CA GLU A 40 -19.43 -0.45 10.32
C GLU A 40 -19.58 -0.66 11.83
N VAL A 41 -19.48 0.44 12.56
CA VAL A 41 -19.55 0.47 14.01
C VAL A 41 -20.43 1.62 14.46
N ARG A 42 -21.12 1.43 15.59
CA ARG A 42 -21.87 2.50 16.24
C ARG A 42 -20.91 3.36 17.06
N VAL A 43 -20.98 4.68 16.86
CA VAL A 43 -20.21 5.68 17.59
C VAL A 43 -21.16 6.57 18.40
N ARG A 44 -20.63 7.25 19.42
CA ARG A 44 -21.44 8.18 20.24
C ARG A 44 -21.87 9.38 19.39
N GLU A 45 -23.05 9.93 19.66
CA GLU A 45 -23.65 11.08 18.96
C GLU A 45 -22.98 12.43 19.25
N GLN A 46 -21.66 12.44 19.44
CA GLN A 46 -20.88 13.62 19.81
C GLN A 46 -20.05 14.18 18.64
N TYR A 47 -20.08 13.51 17.49
CA TYR A 47 -19.27 13.86 16.33
C TYR A 47 -20.15 14.02 15.09
N ALA A 48 -19.83 15.01 14.26
CA ALA A 48 -20.58 15.27 13.04
C ALA A 48 -20.15 14.34 11.89
N ALA A 49 -21.07 14.09 10.96
CA ALA A 49 -20.75 13.44 9.70
C ALA A 49 -19.66 14.19 8.92
N GLY A 50 -18.79 13.45 8.23
CA GLY A 50 -17.62 13.97 7.52
C GLY A 50 -16.36 14.11 8.39
N MET A 51 -16.46 13.88 9.70
CA MET A 51 -15.29 13.86 10.60
C MET A 51 -14.51 12.55 10.50
N ILE A 52 -13.20 12.64 10.70
CA ILE A 52 -12.30 11.49 10.84
C ILE A 52 -11.73 11.54 12.26
N LEU A 53 -12.00 10.49 13.03
CA LEU A 53 -11.45 10.31 14.37
C LEU A 53 -10.32 9.28 14.31
N VAL A 54 -9.11 9.68 14.72
CA VAL A 54 -7.95 8.79 14.77
C VAL A 54 -7.64 8.47 16.22
N ILE A 55 -7.49 7.19 16.54
CA ILE A 55 -7.09 6.72 17.88
C ILE A 55 -5.75 5.98 17.74
N PRO A 56 -4.60 6.70 17.81
CA PRO A 56 -3.28 6.12 17.55
C PRO A 56 -2.93 4.95 18.46
N HIS A 57 -3.31 5.02 19.74
CA HIS A 57 -3.05 3.97 20.73
C HIS A 57 -3.80 2.66 20.43
N GLN A 58 -4.87 2.71 19.63
CA GLN A 58 -5.63 1.52 19.25
C GLN A 58 -5.43 1.15 17.77
N PHE A 59 -4.62 1.90 17.02
CA PHE A 59 -4.39 1.67 15.60
C PHE A 59 -5.68 1.65 14.75
N TYR A 60 -6.66 2.48 15.13
CA TYR A 60 -7.93 2.59 14.43
C TYR A 60 -8.23 4.03 13.99
N LEU A 61 -8.82 4.12 12.81
CA LEU A 61 -9.41 5.34 12.24
C LEU A 61 -10.92 5.12 12.07
N TYR A 62 -11.72 6.08 12.49
CA TYR A 62 -13.17 6.07 12.34
C TYR A 62 -13.60 7.18 11.39
N HIS A 63 -14.17 6.79 10.26
CA HIS A 63 -14.81 7.72 9.32
C HIS A 63 -16.30 7.83 9.63
N ILE A 64 -16.73 8.99 10.11
CA ILE A 64 -18.11 9.22 10.52
C ILE A 64 -18.88 9.67 9.30
N PHE A 65 -19.79 8.83 8.81
CA PHE A 65 -20.60 9.12 7.63
C PHE A 65 -22.02 9.54 7.98
N GLU A 66 -22.48 9.24 9.19
CA GLU A 66 -23.81 9.61 9.68
C GLU A 66 -23.83 9.72 11.21
N THR A 67 -24.89 10.34 11.73
CA THR A 67 -25.20 10.38 13.16
C THR A 67 -25.13 8.97 13.77
N GLU A 68 -24.27 8.81 14.77
CA GLU A 68 -24.00 7.53 15.45
C GLU A 68 -23.40 6.40 14.61
N ARG A 69 -23.06 6.61 13.33
CA ARG A 69 -22.45 5.58 12.46
C ARG A 69 -21.09 5.97 11.92
N ALA A 70 -20.15 5.03 12.00
CA ALA A 70 -18.82 5.20 11.44
C ALA A 70 -18.30 3.91 10.82
N ILE A 71 -17.37 4.04 9.87
CA ILE A 71 -16.56 2.93 9.37
C ILE A 71 -15.23 2.94 10.11
N ARG A 72 -14.88 1.83 10.75
CA ARG A 72 -13.60 1.64 11.43
C ARG A 72 -12.60 0.99 10.48
N TYR A 73 -11.43 1.60 10.34
CA TYR A 73 -10.29 1.10 9.56
C TYR A 73 -9.11 0.79 10.48
N GLY A 74 -8.44 -0.34 10.26
CA GLY A 74 -7.11 -0.56 10.83
C GLY A 74 -6.07 0.32 10.15
N VAL A 75 -5.26 1.04 10.93
CA VAL A 75 -4.21 1.93 10.40
C VAL A 75 -2.88 1.72 11.13
N GLY A 76 -1.78 1.68 10.38
CA GLY A 76 -0.43 1.68 10.94
C GLY A 76 0.07 3.10 11.16
N VAL A 77 0.50 3.45 12.38
CA VAL A 77 1.14 4.73 12.67
C VAL A 77 2.59 4.52 13.14
N GLY A 78 3.50 5.35 12.64
CA GLY A 78 4.88 5.38 13.13
C GLY A 78 4.98 6.02 14.52
N ARG A 79 6.17 5.97 15.13
CA ARG A 79 6.42 6.52 16.49
C ARG A 79 5.99 7.98 16.65
N ALA A 80 6.23 8.82 15.64
CA ALA A 80 5.81 10.22 15.65
C ALA A 80 4.28 10.41 15.67
N GLY A 81 3.53 9.46 15.11
CA GLY A 81 2.07 9.49 15.07
C GLY A 81 1.41 9.18 16.42
N LEU A 82 2.14 8.59 17.37
CA LEU A 82 1.63 8.30 18.72
C LEU A 82 1.58 9.56 19.60
N GLU A 83 2.48 10.51 19.36
CA GLU A 83 2.54 11.80 20.05
C GLU A 83 1.55 12.81 19.47
N PHE A 84 1.06 12.58 18.25
CA PHE A 84 0.17 13.51 17.55
C PHE A 84 -1.20 13.59 18.24
N LYS A 85 -1.54 14.79 18.70
CA LYS A 85 -2.83 15.11 19.32
C LYS A 85 -3.30 16.47 18.81
N GLY A 86 -4.56 16.55 18.41
CA GLY A 86 -5.15 17.80 17.96
C GLY A 86 -6.36 17.58 17.07
N ILE A 87 -6.95 18.70 16.66
CA ILE A 87 -8.04 18.74 15.67
C ILE A 87 -7.51 19.55 14.50
N GLN A 88 -7.55 18.95 13.31
CA GLN A 88 -7.10 19.61 12.10
C GLN A 88 -8.19 19.56 11.04
N ARG A 89 -8.35 20.68 10.32
CA ARG A 89 -9.20 20.74 9.13
C ARG A 89 -8.33 20.46 7.91
N TYR A 90 -8.68 19.43 7.15
CA TYR A 90 -8.10 19.23 5.82
C TYR A 90 -8.85 20.10 4.81
N ARG A 91 -8.13 20.69 3.86
CA ARG A 91 -8.71 21.43 2.73
C ARG A 91 -8.33 20.71 1.45
N ILE A 92 -9.33 20.25 0.71
CA ILE A 92 -9.12 19.64 -0.61
C ILE A 92 -9.16 20.77 -1.64
N HIS A 93 -8.08 20.95 -2.38
CA HIS A 93 -8.04 21.80 -3.57
C HIS A 93 -8.26 20.93 -4.79
N ILE A 94 -9.41 21.09 -5.45
CA ILE A 94 -9.70 20.42 -6.72
C ILE A 94 -9.12 21.31 -7.82
N VAL A 95 -8.00 20.90 -8.41
CA VAL A 95 -7.46 21.57 -9.59
C VAL A 95 -8.24 21.06 -10.79
N GLY A 96 -9.18 21.87 -11.27
CA GLY A 96 -9.92 21.57 -12.50
C GLY A 96 -8.97 21.51 -13.68
N GLY A 97 -8.90 20.36 -14.35
CA GLY A 97 -8.25 20.25 -15.66
C GLY A 97 -9.06 21.04 -16.69
N SER A 98 -8.38 21.90 -17.46
CA SER A 98 -8.91 22.43 -18.72
C SER A 98 -9.13 21.32 -19.74
#